data_AF-A0A154I8F2-F1
#
_entry.id   AF-A0A154I8F2-F1
#
_cell.length_a   1.000
_cell.length_b   1.000
_cell.length_c   1.000
_cell.angle_alpha   90.00
_cell.angle_beta   90.00
_cell.angle_gamma   90.00
#
_symmetry.space_group_name_H-M   'P 1'
#
loop_
_entity.id
_entity.type
_entity.pdbx_description
1 polymer ?
#
loop_
_entity_poly.entity_id
_entity_poly.type
_entity_poly.pdbx_seq_one_letter_code
_entity_poly.pdbx_strand_id
1 'polypeptide(L)'
;MCIGIPMRVVVGSEFIAQCERHGAISSISLMLVGPQPPGTHLLTHLGSAIRVLHADEARAIDDALAGLAEAVEGRAFDMLFADLISREPELPPHLRGE
;
A
#
# COMPACT_ATOMS: atom_id res chain seq x y z
N MET A 1 -10.04 -11.33 1.74
CA MET A 1 -9.88 -9.95 2.25
C MET A 1 -9.53 -9.05 1.06
N CYS A 2 -10.37 -8.07 0.73
CA CYS A 2 -10.11 -7.14 -0.38
C CYS A 2 -9.55 -5.85 0.22
N ILE A 3 -8.24 -5.80 0.41
CA ILE A 3 -7.51 -4.60 0.88
C ILE A 3 -6.70 -4.02 -0.28
N GLY A 4 -6.35 -2.73 -0.21
CA GLY A 4 -5.44 -2.13 -1.17
C GLY A 4 -4.03 -2.67 -0.99
N ILE A 5 -3.36 -3.04 -2.09
CA ILE A 5 -2.03 -3.64 -2.08
C ILE A 5 -1.06 -2.76 -2.86
N PRO A 6 0.09 -2.36 -2.28
CA PRO A 6 1.10 -1.60 -2.99
C PRO A 6 1.81 -2.49 -4.00
N MET A 7 1.92 -2.05 -5.25
CA MET A 7 2.67 -2.74 -6.29
C MET A 7 3.57 -1.75 -7.05
N ARG A 8 4.66 -2.23 -7.65
CA ARG A 8 5.58 -1.40 -8.44
C ARG A 8 5.43 -1.67 -9.93
N VAL A 9 5.27 -0.63 -10.74
CA VAL A 9 5.20 -0.76 -12.20
C VAL A 9 6.53 -1.30 -12.73
N VAL A 10 6.48 -2.41 -13.47
CA VAL A 10 7.62 -2.96 -14.20
C VAL A 10 7.64 -2.42 -15.63
N VAL A 11 6.47 -2.46 -16.28
CA VAL A 11 6.25 -1.90 -17.62
C VAL A 11 4.80 -1.46 -17.76
N GLY A 12 4.58 -0.29 -18.35
CA GLY A 12 3.27 0.33 -18.51
C GLY A 12 2.92 0.59 -19.97
N SER A 13 1.62 0.58 -20.27
CA SER A 13 1.01 1.11 -21.48
C SER A 13 -0.03 2.18 -21.09
N GLU A 14 -0.84 2.65 -22.05
CA GLU A 14 -1.84 3.69 -21.79
C GLU A 14 -2.88 3.30 -20.72
N PHE A 15 -3.32 2.05 -20.72
CA PHE A 15 -4.44 1.60 -19.86
C PHE A 15 -4.10 0.43 -18.95
N ILE A 16 -2.98 -0.25 -19.18
CA ILE A 16 -2.60 -1.44 -18.43
C ILE A 16 -1.10 -1.38 -18.12
N ALA A 17 -0.72 -1.73 -16.89
CA ALA A 17 0.66 -1.99 -16.52
C ALA A 17 0.85 -3.43 -16.00
N GLN A 18 2.04 -3.98 -16.20
CA GLN A 18 2.53 -5.11 -15.43
C GLN A 18 3.17 -4.56 -14.16
N CYS A 19 2.60 -4.92 -13.02
CA CYS A 19 3.07 -4.50 -11.72
C CYS A 19 3.58 -5.70 -10.92
N GLU A 20 4.61 -5.48 -10.12
CA GLU A 20 5.26 -6.49 -9.29
C GLU A 20 4.98 -6.24 -7.81
N ARG A 21 4.81 -7.34 -7.07
CA ARG A 21 4.91 -7.39 -5.62
C ARG A 21 5.43 -8.74 -5.17
N HIS A 22 6.48 -8.75 -4.34
CA HIS A 22 7.11 -9.95 -3.78
C HIS A 22 7.40 -11.04 -4.83
N GLY A 23 7.85 -10.63 -6.02
CA GLY A 23 8.15 -11.51 -7.15
C GLY A 23 6.96 -11.94 -7.99
N ALA A 24 5.72 -11.61 -7.59
CA ALA A 24 4.52 -11.88 -8.37
C ALA A 24 4.20 -10.71 -9.31
N ILE A 25 4.01 -11.00 -10.60
CA ILE A 25 3.58 -10.04 -11.61
C ILE A 25 2.06 -10.13 -11.78
N SER A 26 1.39 -8.97 -11.86
CA SER A 26 -0.04 -8.88 -12.17
C SER A 26 -0.31 -7.76 -13.17
N SER A 27 -1.31 -7.99 -14.02
CA SER A 27 -1.83 -6.98 -14.95
C SER A 27 -2.79 -6.05 -14.21
N ILE A 28 -2.49 -4.76 -14.20
CA ILE A 28 -3.21 -3.74 -13.45
C ILE A 28 -3.77 -2.69 -14.40
N SER A 29 -5.06 -2.42 -14.30
CA SER A 29 -5.72 -1.32 -15.00
C SER A 29 -5.25 0.03 -14.47
N LEU A 30 -4.91 0.93 -15.39
CA LEU A 30 -4.48 2.30 -15.11
C LEU A 30 -5.58 3.35 -15.37
N MET A 31 -6.79 2.92 -15.73
CA MET A 31 -7.88 3.81 -16.16
C MET A 31 -8.19 4.96 -15.19
N LEU A 32 -7.94 4.79 -13.88
CA LEU A 32 -8.23 5.80 -12.85
C LEU A 32 -7.05 6.75 -12.57
N VAL A 33 -5.83 6.35 -12.92
CA VAL A 33 -4.59 7.09 -12.58
C VAL A 33 -3.80 7.54 -13.81
N GLY A 34 -4.24 7.15 -15.01
CA GLY A 34 -3.53 7.40 -16.27
C GLY A 34 -2.25 6.57 -16.43
N PRO A 35 -1.54 6.73 -17.56
CA PRO A 35 -0.30 6.01 -17.84
C PRO A 35 0.77 6.28 -16.77
N GLN A 36 1.51 5.25 -16.35
CA GLN A 36 2.52 5.34 -15.29
C GLN A 36 3.86 4.75 -15.75
N PRO A 37 4.99 5.44 -15.50
CA PRO A 37 6.30 4.96 -15.91
C PRO A 37 6.77 3.77 -15.05
N PRO A 38 7.72 2.95 -15.55
CA PRO A 38 8.41 1.94 -14.75
C PRO A 38 9.00 2.53 -13.47
N GLY A 39 8.86 1.80 -12.37
CA GLY A 39 9.31 2.20 -11.04
C GLY A 39 8.27 2.94 -10.20
N THR A 40 7.16 3.40 -10.78
CA THR A 40 6.07 4.03 -10.00
C THR A 40 5.43 3.02 -9.06
N HIS A 41 5.15 3.44 -7.82
CA HIS A 41 4.36 2.66 -6.87
C HIS A 41 2.88 3.01 -6.98
N LEU A 42 2.03 1.99 -7.01
CA LEU A 42 0.59 2.11 -7.13
C LEU A 42 -0.09 1.38 -5.98
N LEU A 43 -1.12 2.01 -5.43
CA LEU A 43 -2.10 1.30 -4.60
C LEU A 43 -3.09 0.62 -5.53
N THR A 44 -3.14 -0.71 -5.48
CA THR A 44 -4.00 -1.52 -6.34
C THR A 44 -5.13 -2.16 -5.54
N HIS A 45 -6.30 -2.26 -6.15
CA HIS A 45 -7.46 -2.94 -5.58
C HIS A 45 -8.27 -3.59 -6.69
N LEU A 46 -8.54 -4.88 -6.56
CA LEU A 46 -9.33 -5.66 -7.54
C LEU A 46 -8.83 -5.49 -9.00
N GLY A 47 -7.51 -5.54 -9.19
CA GLY A 47 -6.88 -5.42 -10.52
C GLY A 47 -6.84 -4.01 -11.11
N SER A 48 -7.17 -2.97 -10.34
CA SER A 48 -7.10 -1.57 -10.76
C SER A 48 -6.19 -0.75 -9.87
N ALA A 49 -5.40 0.15 -10.46
CA ALA A 49 -4.68 1.18 -9.73
C ALA A 49 -5.67 2.26 -9.29
N ILE A 50 -5.74 2.51 -7.98
CA ILE A 50 -6.65 3.50 -7.39
C ILE A 50 -5.91 4.80 -7.09
N ARG A 51 -4.60 4.72 -6.80
CA ARG A 51 -3.79 5.88 -6.43
C ARG A 51 -2.31 5.64 -6.71
N VAL A 52 -1.59 6.70 -7.10
CA VAL A 52 -0.12 6.72 -7.15
C VAL A 52 0.43 6.97 -5.76
N LEU A 53 1.43 6.19 -5.35
CA LEU A 53 2.06 6.24 -4.04
C LEU A 53 3.46 6.83 -4.12
N HIS A 54 3.84 7.55 -3.07
CA HIS A 54 5.26 7.77 -2.79
C HIS A 54 5.91 6.45 -2.35
N ALA A 55 7.21 6.29 -2.63
CA ALA A 55 7.93 5.06 -2.28
C ALA A 55 7.90 4.78 -0.77
N ASP A 56 7.96 5.82 0.06
CA ASP A 56 7.95 5.69 1.52
C ASP A 56 6.59 5.22 2.02
N GLU A 57 5.51 5.76 1.45
CA GLU A 57 4.14 5.34 1.74
C GLU A 57 3.90 3.90 1.28
N ALA A 58 4.39 3.52 0.09
CA ALA A 58 4.27 2.16 -0.41
C ALA A 58 4.96 1.15 0.52
N ARG A 59 6.14 1.49 1.07
CA ARG A 59 6.82 0.67 2.07
C ARG A 59 6.04 0.58 3.37
N ALA A 60 5.56 1.71 3.91
CA ALA A 60 4.76 1.72 5.14
C ALA A 60 3.49 0.87 5.03
N ILE A 61 2.80 0.90 3.87
CA ILE A 61 1.63 0.04 3.63
C ILE A 61 2.05 -1.43 3.57
N ASP A 62 3.17 -1.75 2.91
CA ASP A 62 3.65 -3.13 2.80
C ASP A 62 4.06 -3.70 4.16
N ASP A 63 4.76 -2.90 4.98
CA ASP A 63 5.10 -3.23 6.37
C ASP A 63 3.84 -3.42 7.21
N ALA A 64 2.83 -2.54 7.08
CA ALA A 64 1.56 -2.67 7.78
C ALA A 64 0.80 -3.96 7.40
N LEU A 65 0.82 -4.35 6.13
CA LEU A 65 0.22 -5.61 5.66
C LEU A 65 0.98 -6.83 6.19
N ALA A 66 2.32 -6.77 6.24
CA ALA A 66 3.13 -7.80 6.88
C ALA A 66 2.83 -7.90 8.38
N GLY A 67 2.77 -6.76 9.09
CA GLY A 67 2.47 -6.69 10.51
C GLY A 67 1.08 -7.23 10.85
N LEU A 68 0.10 -6.98 9.98
CA LEU A 68 -1.23 -7.59 10.10
C LEU A 68 -1.18 -9.11 10.00
N ALA A 69 -0.37 -9.67 9.09
CA ALA A 69 -0.21 -11.12 8.97
C ALA A 69 0.46 -11.72 10.22
N GLU A 70 1.53 -11.09 10.72
CA GLU A 70 2.19 -11.48 11.96
C GLU A 70 1.23 -11.45 13.17
N ALA A 71 0.42 -10.40 13.29
CA ALA A 71 -0.55 -10.23 14.36
C ALA A 71 -1.65 -11.31 14.35
N VAL A 72 -2.17 -11.65 13.17
CA VAL A 72 -3.17 -12.73 13.01
C VAL A 72 -2.61 -14.07 13.48
N GLU A 73 -1.31 -14.29 13.31
CA GLU A 73 -0.63 -15.52 13.74
C GLU A 73 -0.09 -15.43 15.18
N GLY A 74 -0.40 -14.35 15.91
CA GLY A 74 -0.01 -14.14 17.30
C GLY A 74 1.48 -13.89 17.50
N ARG A 75 2.20 -13.45 16.46
CA ARG A 75 3.63 -13.13 16.51
C ARG A 75 3.87 -11.65 16.81
N ALA A 76 5.10 -11.30 17.15
CA ALA A 76 5.50 -9.91 17.38
C ALA A 76 5.45 -9.11 16.07
N PHE A 77 4.75 -7.98 16.07
CA PHE A 77 4.51 -7.17 14.87
C PHE A 77 4.84 -5.69 15.06
N ASP A 78 5.11 -5.22 16.28
CA ASP A 78 5.26 -3.80 16.60
C ASP A 78 6.26 -3.10 15.68
N MET A 79 7.42 -3.72 15.42
CA MET A 79 8.48 -3.17 14.58
C MET A 79 8.04 -2.85 13.13
N LEU A 80 6.97 -3.46 12.65
CA LEU A 80 6.39 -3.22 11.31
C LEU A 80 5.47 -1.99 11.28
N PHE A 81 5.24 -1.36 12.43
CA PHE A 81 4.53 -0.10 12.62
C PHE A 81 5.43 0.93 13.31
N ALA A 82 6.70 1.01 12.90
CA ALA A 82 7.71 1.86 13.53
C ALA A 82 7.31 3.35 13.60
N ASP A 83 6.50 3.82 12.65
CA ASP A 83 5.95 5.17 12.62
C ASP A 83 4.88 5.43 13.70
N LEU A 84 4.31 4.37 14.29
CA LEU A 84 3.24 4.45 15.28
C LEU A 84 3.70 4.14 16.72
N ILE A 85 4.77 3.34 16.91
CA ILE A 85 5.19 2.89 18.26
C ILE A 85 5.63 4.05 19.18
N SER A 86 6.25 5.09 18.62
CA SER A 86 6.82 6.21 19.40
C SER A 86 5.93 7.45 19.44
N ARG A 87 4.63 7.29 19.14
CA ARG A 87 3.67 8.39 19.10
C ARG A 87 2.38 8.01 19.80
N GLU A 88 1.91 8.88 20.69
CA GLU A 88 0.58 8.74 21.28
C GLU A 88 -0.50 9.04 20.22
N PRO A 89 -1.48 8.14 20.01
CA PRO A 89 -2.58 8.40 19.10
C PRO A 89 -3.41 9.59 19.59
N GLU A 90 -3.51 10.63 18.76
CA GLU A 90 -4.39 11.75 19.08
C GLU A 90 -5.81 11.49 18.57
N LEU A 91 -6.79 11.81 19.41
CA LEU A 91 -8.19 11.85 18.95
C LEU A 91 -8.34 12.88 17.83
N PRO A 92 -9.18 12.65 16.81
CA PRO A 92 -9.52 13.68 15.84
C PRO A 92 -10.27 14.84 16.52
N PRO A 93 -10.27 16.06 15.94
CA PRO A 93 -10.79 17.26 16.61
C PRO A 93 -12.22 17.14 17.16
N HIS A 94 -13.10 16.44 16.44
CA HIS A 94 -14.50 16.24 16.84
C HIS A 94 -14.71 15.19 17.95
N LEU A 95 -13.64 14.51 18.39
CA LEU A 95 -13.64 13.56 19.51
C LEU A 95 -12.83 14.06 20.72
N ARG A 96 -12.20 15.23 20.63
CA ARG A 96 -11.56 15.89 21.77
C ARG A 96 -12.67 16.59 22.56
N GLY A 97 -12.89 16.20 23.82
CA GLY A 97 -13.82 16.93 24.71
C GLY A 97 -13.41 18.40 24.85
N GLU A 98 -14.38 19.28 25.16
CA GLU A 98 -14.10 20.69 25.44
C GLU A 98 -13.13 20.89 26.62
#